data_AF-A0A6L9KQK9-F1
#
_entry.id   AF-A0A6L9KQK9-F1
#
_cell.length_a   1.000
_cell.length_b   1.000
_cell.length_c   1.000
_cell.angle_alpha   90.00
_cell.angle_beta   90.00
_cell.angle_gamma   90.00
#
_symmetry.space_group_name_H-M   'P 1'
#
loop_
_entity.id
_entity.type
_entity.pdbx_description
1 polymer ?
#
loop_
_entity_poly.entity_id
_entity_poly.type
_entity_poly.pdbx_seq_one_letter_code
_entity_poly.pdbx_strand_id
1 'polypeptide(L)'
;MTNNLQNKSVAEAKNEFSVLSHFRYQLRCYLRFSEELTHKHGITNLQYLVMLHIKGYQNREWANITELTEKLQTHHHGVVALVSRCEKLGLVYRKRSDGDK
;
A
#
# COMPACT_ATOMS: atom_id res chain seq x y z
N MET A 1 -45.33 -6.58 -20.61
CA MET A 1 -43.95 -6.75 -21.12
C MET A 1 -42.90 -6.00 -20.27
N THR A 2 -43.15 -5.69 -19.00
CA THR A 2 -42.28 -4.83 -18.16
C THR A 2 -41.39 -5.56 -17.13
N ASN A 3 -41.54 -6.87 -16.92
CA ASN A 3 -40.78 -7.60 -15.89
C ASN A 3 -39.35 -8.03 -16.30
N ASN A 4 -38.97 -7.92 -17.57
CA ASN A 4 -37.68 -8.44 -18.04
C ASN A 4 -36.52 -7.43 -17.91
N LEU A 5 -36.82 -6.13 -17.89
CA LEU A 5 -35.83 -5.06 -17.72
C LEU A 5 -35.40 -4.88 -16.26
N GLN A 6 -36.34 -5.05 -15.31
CA GLN A 6 -36.06 -4.95 -13.87
C GLN A 6 -35.18 -6.09 -13.34
N ASN A 7 -35.37 -7.31 -13.86
CA ASN A 7 -34.58 -8.47 -13.45
C ASN A 7 -33.15 -8.46 -14.03
N LYS A 8 -32.96 -7.82 -15.18
CA LYS A 8 -31.64 -7.68 -15.81
C LYS A 8 -30.73 -6.74 -14.99
N SER A 9 -31.25 -5.61 -14.50
CA SER A 9 -30.46 -4.68 -13.68
C SER A 9 -30.07 -5.24 -12.31
N VAL A 10 -30.95 -6.05 -11.69
CA VAL A 10 -30.63 -6.73 -10.42
C VAL A 10 -29.59 -7.84 -10.61
N ALA A 11 -29.65 -8.57 -11.72
CA ALA A 11 -28.65 -9.59 -12.06
C ALA A 11 -27.28 -8.96 -12.40
N GLU A 12 -27.27 -7.84 -13.13
CA GLU A 12 -26.05 -7.04 -13.41
C GLU A 12 -25.44 -6.49 -12.11
N ALA A 13 -26.25 -5.87 -11.23
CA ALA A 13 -25.79 -5.42 -9.92
C ALA A 13 -25.25 -6.57 -9.05
N LYS A 14 -25.89 -7.74 -9.07
CA LYS A 14 -25.41 -8.93 -8.34
C LYS A 14 -24.08 -9.45 -8.89
N ASN A 15 -23.86 -9.36 -10.20
CA ASN A 15 -22.58 -9.67 -10.82
C ASN A 15 -21.49 -8.68 -10.36
N GLU A 16 -21.77 -7.37 -10.40
CA GLU A 16 -20.86 -6.33 -9.90
C GLU A 16 -20.46 -6.55 -8.44
N PHE A 17 -21.42 -6.88 -7.57
CA PHE A 17 -21.13 -7.21 -6.17
C PHE A 17 -20.28 -8.47 -6.02
N SER A 18 -20.51 -9.49 -6.86
CA SER A 18 -19.70 -10.71 -6.86
C SER A 18 -18.24 -10.42 -7.27
N VAL A 19 -18.05 -9.60 -8.30
CA VAL A 19 -16.70 -9.18 -8.74
C VAL A 19 -16.00 -8.37 -7.65
N LEU A 20 -16.69 -7.39 -7.05
CA LEU A 20 -16.14 -6.58 -5.97
C LEU A 20 -15.81 -7.43 -4.73
N SER A 21 -16.68 -8.37 -4.37
CA SER A 21 -16.46 -9.31 -3.27
C SER A 21 -15.23 -10.17 -3.52
N HIS A 22 -15.12 -10.75 -4.73
CA HIS A 22 -13.96 -11.56 -5.10
C HIS A 22 -12.67 -10.75 -5.07
N PHE A 23 -12.66 -9.53 -5.63
CA PHE A 23 -11.51 -8.64 -5.58
C PHE A 23 -11.08 -8.32 -4.14
N ARG A 24 -12.04 -7.97 -3.27
CA ARG A 24 -11.76 -7.66 -1.85
C ARG A 24 -11.26 -8.88 -1.09
N TYR A 25 -11.79 -10.07 -1.39
CA TYR A 25 -11.29 -11.33 -0.82
C TYR A 25 -9.81 -11.55 -1.19
N GLN A 26 -9.46 -11.46 -2.47
CA GLN A 26 -8.08 -11.64 -2.90
C GLN A 26 -7.14 -10.58 -2.31
N LEU A 27 -7.58 -9.32 -2.26
CA LEU A 27 -6.82 -8.25 -1.63
C LEU A 27 -6.62 -8.52 -0.13
N ARG A 28 -7.64 -9.00 0.59
CA ARG A 28 -7.52 -9.35 2.02
C ARG A 28 -6.52 -10.47 2.23
N CYS A 29 -6.55 -11.52 1.41
CA CYS A 29 -5.58 -12.63 1.49
C CYS A 29 -4.15 -12.13 1.27
N TYR A 30 -3.94 -11.28 0.26
CA TYR A 30 -2.63 -10.67 0.00
C TYR A 30 -2.14 -9.81 1.18
N LEU A 31 -3.00 -8.96 1.74
CA LEU A 31 -2.66 -8.13 2.90
C LEU A 31 -2.40 -8.98 4.15
N ARG A 32 -3.17 -10.07 4.34
CA ARG A 32 -2.99 -10.99 5.47
C ARG A 32 -1.61 -11.66 5.45
N PHE A 33 -1.15 -12.08 4.28
CA PHE A 33 0.21 -12.60 4.13
C PHE A 33 1.27 -11.58 4.58
N SER A 34 1.10 -10.31 4.24
CA SER A 34 2.01 -9.23 4.68
C SER A 34 1.94 -8.99 6.20
N GLU A 35 0.75 -9.04 6.79
CA GLU A 35 0.55 -8.96 8.25
C GLU A 35 1.26 -10.10 9.00
N GLU A 36 1.16 -11.33 8.50
CA GLU A 36 1.81 -12.49 9.12
C GLU A 36 3.34 -12.40 9.02
N LEU A 37 3.85 -11.96 7.86
CA LEU A 37 5.27 -11.72 7.65
C LEU A 37 5.80 -10.64 8.61
N THR A 38 5.11 -9.50 8.68
CA THR A 38 5.51 -8.38 9.54
C THR A 38 5.48 -8.74 11.02
N HIS A 39 4.47 -9.49 11.45
CA HIS A 39 4.38 -10.03 12.82
C HIS A 39 5.57 -10.93 13.16
N LYS A 40 5.93 -11.87 12.26
CA LYS A 40 7.09 -12.76 12.44
C LYS A 40 8.42 -12.01 12.59
N HIS A 41 8.54 -10.86 11.93
CA HIS A 41 9.75 -10.04 11.95
C HIS A 41 9.71 -8.90 12.98
N GLY A 42 8.64 -8.77 13.77
CA GLY A 42 8.52 -7.73 14.80
C GLY A 42 8.47 -6.29 14.24
N ILE A 43 8.04 -6.14 12.98
CA ILE A 43 7.88 -4.84 12.32
C ILE A 43 6.40 -4.54 12.07
N THR A 44 6.08 -3.27 11.90
CA THR A 44 4.74 -2.85 11.47
C THR A 44 4.58 -2.97 9.95
N ASN A 45 3.35 -3.14 9.47
CA ASN A 45 3.08 -3.18 8.03
C ASN A 45 3.53 -1.90 7.30
N LEU A 46 3.38 -0.72 7.92
CA LEU A 46 3.85 0.53 7.34
C LEU A 46 5.38 0.61 7.21
N GLN A 47 6.13 0.07 8.20
CA GLN A 47 7.59 -0.02 8.10
C GLN A 47 8.01 -0.96 6.97
N TYR A 48 7.33 -2.11 6.83
CA TYR A 48 7.53 -3.02 5.71
C TYR A 48 7.28 -2.35 4.37
N LEU A 49 6.15 -1.65 4.21
CA LEU A 49 5.82 -0.95 2.97
C LEU A 49 6.84 0.13 2.61
N VAL A 50 7.41 0.86 3.58
CA VAL A 50 8.52 1.79 3.32
C VAL A 50 9.71 1.05 2.68
N MET A 51 10.15 -0.05 3.28
CA MET A 51 11.29 -0.83 2.75
C MET A 51 10.96 -1.45 1.38
N LEU A 52 9.75 -2.00 1.23
CA LEU A 52 9.28 -2.59 -0.03
C LEU A 52 9.26 -1.55 -1.15
N HIS A 53 8.76 -0.34 -0.90
CA HIS A 53 8.71 0.71 -1.90
C HIS A 53 10.08 1.24 -2.27
N ILE A 54 11.01 1.34 -1.31
CA ILE A 54 12.41 1.69 -1.59
C ILE A 54 13.06 0.63 -2.48
N LYS A 55 12.92 -0.65 -2.14
CA LYS A 55 13.50 -1.77 -2.91
C LYS A 55 12.77 -2.07 -4.22
N GLY A 56 11.53 -1.59 -4.37
CA GLY A 56 10.70 -1.84 -5.56
C GLY A 56 11.03 -0.96 -6.77
N TYR A 57 11.95 0.00 -6.65
CA TYR A 57 12.40 0.79 -7.80
C TYR A 57 13.42 0.00 -8.63
N GLN A 58 13.18 -0.11 -9.94
CA GLN A 58 14.02 -0.95 -10.83
C GLN A 58 15.46 -0.43 -10.97
N ASN A 59 15.65 0.90 -10.98
CA ASN A 59 16.93 1.52 -11.33
C ASN A 59 17.62 2.24 -10.16
N ARG A 60 17.07 2.13 -8.95
CA ARG A 60 17.62 2.78 -7.75
C ARG A 60 17.17 2.07 -6.48
N GLU A 61 17.97 2.19 -5.42
CA GLU A 61 17.65 1.66 -4.09
C GLU A 61 17.29 2.76 -3.08
N TRP A 62 16.66 3.84 -3.56
CA TRP A 62 16.22 4.96 -2.75
C TRP A 62 14.88 5.50 -3.23
N ALA A 63 14.15 6.16 -2.35
CA ALA A 63 12.91 6.87 -2.64
C ALA A 63 12.94 8.23 -1.95
N ASN A 64 12.36 9.25 -2.58
CA ASN A 64 12.14 10.53 -1.91
C ASN A 64 10.83 10.48 -1.07
N ILE A 65 10.65 11.47 -0.20
CA ILE A 65 9.49 11.52 0.70
C ILE A 65 8.18 11.66 -0.08
N THR A 66 8.18 12.40 -1.20
CA THR A 66 7.00 12.61 -2.05
C THR A 66 6.52 11.30 -2.69
N GLU A 67 7.44 10.49 -3.19
CA GLU A 67 7.18 9.16 -3.75
C GLU A 67 6.62 8.19 -2.70
N LEU A 68 7.17 8.22 -1.48
CA LEU A 68 6.64 7.43 -0.37
C LEU A 68 5.26 7.93 0.08
N THR A 69 5.01 9.24 0.03
CA THR A 69 3.70 9.86 0.32
C THR A 69 2.64 9.36 -0.67
N GLU A 70 2.98 9.34 -1.96
CA GLU A 70 2.13 8.81 -3.01
C GLU A 70 1.87 7.32 -2.82
N LYS A 71 2.92 6.50 -2.67
CA LYS A 71 2.75 5.03 -2.56
C LYS A 71 2.03 4.61 -1.27
N LEU A 72 2.28 5.29 -0.16
CA LEU A 72 1.65 4.98 1.14
C LEU A 72 0.27 5.65 1.31
N GLN A 73 -0.15 6.52 0.39
CA GLN A 73 -1.42 7.23 0.45
C GLN A 73 -1.64 7.94 1.81
N THR A 74 -0.61 8.62 2.31
CA THR A 74 -0.63 9.30 3.62
C THR A 74 -0.04 10.70 3.54
N HIS A 75 -0.30 11.55 4.52
CA HIS A 75 0.22 12.92 4.51
C HIS A 75 1.75 12.96 4.66
N HIS A 76 2.37 13.98 4.05
CA HIS A 76 3.81 14.18 4.05
C HIS A 76 4.43 14.13 5.47
N HIS A 77 3.87 14.87 6.43
CA HIS A 77 4.36 14.85 7.83
C HIS A 77 4.28 13.45 8.46
N GLY A 78 3.28 12.66 8.09
CA GLY A 78 3.14 11.26 8.52
C GLY A 78 4.26 10.38 7.99
N VAL A 79 4.60 10.51 6.70
CA VAL A 79 5.73 9.80 6.09
C VAL A 79 7.05 10.20 6.72
N VAL A 80 7.29 11.50 6.92
CA VAL A 80 8.53 11.97 7.57
C VAL A 80 8.69 11.36 8.95
N ALA A 81 7.63 11.36 9.77
CA ALA A 81 7.66 10.74 11.09
C ALA A 81 7.87 9.22 11.03
N LEU A 82 7.24 8.53 10.07
CA LEU A 82 7.40 7.09 9.84
C LEU A 82 8.85 6.75 9.46
N VAL A 83 9.41 7.45 8.47
CA VAL A 83 10.80 7.25 8.02
C VAL A 83 11.78 7.53 9.17
N SER A 84 11.53 8.55 10.01
CA SER A 84 12.37 8.82 11.18
C SER A 84 12.38 7.65 12.16
N ARG A 85 11.23 6.98 12.34
CA ARG A 85 11.15 5.77 13.17
C ARG A 85 11.85 4.58 12.52
N CYS A 86 11.68 4.39 11.20
CA CYS A 86 12.39 3.36 10.45
C CYS A 86 13.92 3.53 10.56
N GLU A 87 14.41 4.77 10.48
CA GLU A 87 15.82 5.11 10.60
C GLU A 87 16.37 4.80 12.01
N LYS A 88 15.63 5.17 13.07
CA LYS A 88 15.99 4.80 14.45
C LYS A 88 16.05 3.29 14.69
N LEU A 89 15.28 2.51 13.92
CA LEU A 89 15.28 1.05 13.97
C LEU A 89 16.33 0.42 13.04
N GLY A 90 17.13 1.22 12.32
CA GLY A 90 18.13 0.73 11.36
C GLY A 90 17.54 0.10 10.09
N LEU A 91 16.26 0.32 9.81
CA LEU A 91 15.58 -0.24 8.64
C LEU A 91 15.89 0.53 7.34
N VAL A 92 16.19 1.82 7.48
CA VAL A 92 16.52 2.74 6.38
C VAL A 92 17.55 3.75 6.87
N TYR A 93 18.17 4.50 5.96
CA TYR A 93 18.96 5.68 6.28
C TYR A 93 18.53 6.85 5.39
N ARG A 94 18.68 8.08 5.87
CA ARG A 94 18.46 9.28 5.05
C ARG A 94 19.77 9.78 4.45
N LYS A 95 19.71 10.16 3.18
CA LYS A 95 20.75 10.93 2.51
C LYS A 95 20.15 12.26 2.06
N ARG A 96 20.80 13.38 2.40
CA ARG A 96 20.46 14.68 1.79
C ARG A 96 20.85 14.64 0.32
N SER A 97 19.99 15.16 -0.55
CA SER A 97 20.38 15.42 -1.93
C SER A 97 21.45 16.51 -1.92
N ASP A 98 22.54 16.34 -2.65
CA ASP A 98 23.60 17.36 -2.79
C ASP A 98 23.16 18.57 -3.66
N GLY A 99 21.85 18.74 -3.87
CA GLY A 99 21.25 19.68 -4.82
C GLY A 99 20.25 20.66 -4.20
N ASP A 100 20.41 21.03 -2.93
CA ASP A 100 19.72 22.20 -2.35
C ASP A 100 20.76 23.25 -1.94
N LYS A 101 21.03 24.18 -2.86
CA LYS A 101 21.33 25.59 -2.61
C LYS A 101 20.30 26.42 -3.37
#